data_AF-A0A3C1NDT2-F1
#
_entry.id   AF-A0A3C1NDT2-F1
#
_cell.length_a   1.000
_cell.length_b   1.000
_cell.length_c   1.000
_cell.angle_alpha   90.00
_cell.angle_beta   90.00
_cell.angle_gamma   90.00
#
_symmetry.space_group_name_H-M   'P 1'
#
loop_
_entity.id
_entity.type
_entity.pdbx_description
1 polymer ?
#
loop_
_entity_poly.entity_id
_entity_poly.type
_entity_poly.pdbx_seq_one_letter_code
_entity_poly.pdbx_strand_id
1 'polypeptide(L)' 'MALTLSSSAFGPGGKIPSKYTCEGDDVSPPLSFNGVPQGAKSLALVLDDPDAPDPQAPKRGWVHW' A
#
# COMPACT_ATOMS: atom_id res chain seq x y z
N MET A 1 -7.32 16.41 -14.10
CA MET A 1 -6.46 15.20 -14.01
C MET A 1 -6.92 14.40 -12.81
N ALA A 2 -6.85 13.06 -12.86
CA ALA A 2 -7.20 12.21 -11.73
C ALA A 2 -5.99 12.00 -10.82
N LEU A 3 -6.22 11.89 -9.50
CA LEU A 3 -5.21 11.47 -8.53
C LEU A 3 -4.85 10.01 -8.77
N THR A 4 -3.56 9.70 -8.89
CA THR A 4 -3.06 8.33 -9.02
C THR A 4 -1.93 8.05 -8.05
N LEU A 5 -1.80 6.79 -7.63
CA LEU A 5 -0.72 6.28 -6.81
C LEU A 5 -0.01 5.15 -7.58
N SER A 6 1.31 5.19 -7.64
CA SER A 6 2.12 4.14 -8.28
C SER A 6 3.37 3.83 -7.48
N SER A 7 3.97 2.67 -7.75
CA SER A 7 5.29 2.29 -7.24
C SER A 7 6.23 2.02 -8.41
N SER A 8 7.49 2.39 -8.29
CA SER A 8 8.53 1.95 -9.23
C SER A 8 8.96 0.50 -9.00
N ALA A 9 8.55 -0.11 -7.89
CA ALA A 9 8.94 -1.47 -7.51
C ALA A 9 8.00 -2.55 -8.06
N PHE A 10 6.72 -2.24 -8.25
CA PHE A 10 5.70 -3.16 -8.74
C PHE A 10 4.54 -2.40 -9.40
N GLY A 11 3.87 -3.06 -10.35
CA GLY A 11 2.66 -2.53 -10.99
C GLY A 11 1.37 -2.88 -10.21
N PRO A 12 0.22 -2.30 -10.58
CA PRO A 12 -1.08 -2.66 -9.99
C PRO A 12 -1.37 -4.16 -10.09
N GLY A 13 -1.72 -4.79 -8.96
CA GLY A 13 -1.94 -6.24 -8.88
C GLY A 13 -0.65 -7.10 -9.05
N GLY A 14 0.50 -6.45 -9.19
CA GLY A 14 1.80 -7.12 -9.27
C GLY A 14 2.28 -7.60 -7.90
N LYS A 15 3.19 -8.58 -7.92
CA LYS A 15 3.81 -9.09 -6.69
C LYS A 15 4.73 -8.03 -6.07
N ILE A 16 4.57 -7.79 -4.77
CA ILE A 16 5.49 -6.94 -3.99
C ILE A 16 6.84 -7.67 -3.86
N PRO A 17 7.98 -7.06 -4.23
CA PRO A 17 9.30 -7.67 -4.07
C PRO A 17 9.61 -8.01 -2.61
N SER A 18 10.24 -9.16 -2.34
CA SER A 18 10.56 -9.64 -0.98
C SER A 18 11.33 -8.63 -0.12
N LYS A 19 12.07 -7.71 -0.75
CA LYS A 19 12.72 -6.59 -0.05
C LYS A 19 11.75 -5.81 0.86
N TYR A 20 10.49 -5.65 0.45
CA TYR A 20 9.48 -4.87 1.17
C TYR A 20 8.52 -5.73 2.00
N THR A 21 8.89 -6.99 2.26
CA THR A 21 8.11 -7.91 3.08
C THR A 21 8.94 -8.35 4.28
N CYS A 22 8.32 -9.08 5.20
CA CYS A 22 9.00 -9.69 6.35
C CYS A 22 10.03 -10.77 5.96
N GLU A 23 10.07 -11.20 4.69
CA GLU A 23 11.09 -12.13 4.18
C GLU A 23 12.39 -11.42 3.76
N GLY A 24 12.38 -10.09 3.65
CA GLY A 24 13.52 -9.27 3.25
C GLY A 24 13.84 -8.19 4.27
N ASP A 25 13.98 -6.96 3.80
CA ASP A 25 14.45 -5.84 4.62
C ASP A 25 13.32 -5.21 5.47
N ASP A 26 12.07 -5.61 5.24
CA ASP A 26 10.85 -5.08 5.88
C ASP A 26 10.77 -3.54 5.84
N VAL A 27 11.30 -2.95 4.76
CA VAL A 27 11.22 -1.52 4.49
C VAL A 27 10.03 -1.20 3.61
N SER A 28 9.57 0.05 3.64
CA SER A 28 8.45 0.50 2.82
C SER A 28 8.74 0.52 1.32
N PRO A 29 7.78 0.15 0.46
CA PRO A 29 7.94 0.32 -0.98
C PRO A 29 7.95 1.81 -1.39
N PRO A 30 8.66 2.17 -2.47
CA PRO A 30 8.59 3.52 -3.00
C PRO A 30 7.20 3.80 -3.56
N LEU A 31 6.59 4.93 -3.18
CA LEU A 31 5.27 5.34 -3.61
C LEU A 31 5.30 6.75 -4.19
N SER A 32 4.58 6.96 -5.30
CA SER A 32 4.53 8.22 -6.03
C SER A 32 3.07 8.63 -6.25
N PHE A 33 2.69 9.78 -5.71
CA PHE A 33 1.41 10.43 -5.98
C PHE A 33 1.53 11.34 -7.20
N ASN A 34 0.59 11.21 -8.15
CA ASN A 34 0.52 12.07 -9.33
C ASN A 34 -0.89 12.66 -9.47
N GLY A 35 -1.00 13.82 -10.12
CA GLY A 35 -2.31 14.43 -10.37
C GLY A 35 -3.04 14.93 -9.11
N VAL A 36 -2.30 15.26 -8.05
CA VAL A 36 -2.87 15.84 -6.82
C VAL A 36 -3.62 17.14 -7.16
N PRO A 37 -4.92 17.26 -6.81
CA PRO A 37 -5.69 18.46 -7.10
C PRO A 37 -5.09 19.71 -6.45
N GLN A 38 -5.10 20.85 -7.15
CA GLN A 38 -4.50 22.10 -6.69
C GLN A 38 -5.03 22.59 -5.32
N GLY A 39 -6.27 22.23 -4.96
CA GLY A 39 -6.89 22.58 -3.68
C GLY A 39 -6.64 21.59 -2.53
N ALA A 40 -5.92 20.49 -2.76
CA ALA A 40 -5.64 19.49 -1.73
C ALA A 40 -4.74 20.10 -0.64
N LYS A 41 -5.20 20.05 0.62
CA LYS A 41 -4.44 20.57 1.76
C LYS A 41 -3.50 19.53 2.37
N SER A 42 -3.81 18.26 2.18
CA SER A 42 -3.07 17.13 2.72
C SER A 42 -3.35 15.88 1.90
N LEU A 43 -2.46 14.90 2.03
CA LEU A 43 -2.64 13.53 1.54
C LEU A 43 -2.59 12.59 2.74
N ALA A 44 -3.33 11.49 2.65
CA ALA A 44 -3.27 10.38 3.59
C ALA A 44 -3.15 9.08 2.80
N LEU A 45 -2.48 8.09 3.37
CA LEU A 45 -2.31 6.76 2.82
C LEU A 45 -2.81 5.75 3.85
N VAL A 46 -3.57 4.75 3.37
CA VAL A 46 -3.93 3.56 4.14
C VAL A 46 -3.50 2.37 3.30
N LEU A 47 -2.81 1.42 3.90
CA LEU A 47 -2.45 0.15 3.28
C LEU A 47 -3.02 -0.97 4.14
N ASP A 48 -4.10 -1.58 3.67
CA ASP A 48 -4.80 -2.68 4.31
C ASP A 48 -4.61 -4.00 3.55
N ASP A 49 -4.42 -5.08 4.31
CA ASP A 49 -4.50 -6.46 3.84
C ASP A 49 -5.84 -7.06 4.28
N PRO A 50 -6.85 -7.11 3.39
CA PRO A 50 -8.14 -7.71 3.70
C PRO A 50 -8.10 -9.24 3.81
N ASP A 51 -7.01 -9.87 3.34
CA ASP A 51 -6.82 -11.32 3.32
C ASP A 51 -6.03 -11.83 4.54
N ALA A 52 -5.61 -10.94 5.43
CA ALA A 52 -4.88 -11.28 6.64
C ALA A 52 -5.66 -12.28 7.51
N PRO A 53 -5.08 -13.45 7.83
CA PRO A 53 -5.77 -14.49 8.58
C PRO A 53 -5.87 -14.12 10.07
N ASP A 54 -7.09 -14.15 10.61
CA ASP A 54 -7.34 -14.10 12.06
C ASP A 54 -7.75 -15.50 12.55
N PRO A 55 -6.92 -16.18 13.39
CA PRO A 55 -7.23 -17.50 13.92
C PRO A 55 -8.49 -17.56 14.79
N GLN A 56 -8.99 -16.42 15.29
CA GLN A 56 -10.10 -16.33 16.24
C GLN A 56 -11.36 -15.67 15.65
N ALA A 57 -11.28 -15.01 14.50
CA ALA A 57 -12.45 -14.41 13.83
C ALA A 57 -12.34 -14.48 12.30
N PRO A 58 -13.40 -14.84 11.56
CA PRO A 58 -13.29 -15.16 10.15
C PRO A 58 -13.00 -13.98 9.19
N LYS A 59 -13.05 -12.72 9.65
CA LYS A 59 -12.74 -11.53 8.83
C LYS A 59 -12.36 -10.33 9.69
N ARG A 60 -11.06 -10.06 9.87
CA ARG A 60 -10.59 -8.72 10.22
C ARG A 60 -9.27 -8.49 9.49
N GLY A 61 -9.35 -7.77 8.38
CA GLY A 61 -8.17 -7.33 7.63
C GLY A 61 -7.18 -6.58 8.52
N TRP A 62 -5.93 -6.53 8.10
CA TRP A 62 -4.84 -5.91 8.85
C TRP A 62 -4.43 -4.60 8.19
N VAL A 63 -4.41 -3.50 8.96
CA VAL A 63 -3.87 -2.23 8.48
C VAL A 63 -2.36 -2.23 8.71
N HIS A 64 -1.60 -2.35 7.64
CA HIS A 64 -0.15 -2.27 7.68
C HIS A 64 0.34 -0.85 7.91
N TRP A 65 -0.29 0.13 7.25
CA TRP A 65 -0.02 1.57 7.35
C TRP A 65 -1.28 2.41 7.37
#